data_AF-I8WG50-F1
#
_entry.id   AF-I8WG50-F1
#
_cell.length_a   1.000
_cell.length_b   1.000
_cell.length_c   1.000
_cell.angle_alpha   90.00
_cell.angle_beta   90.00
_cell.angle_gamma   90.00
#
_symmetry.space_group_name_H-M   'P 1'
#
loop_
_entity.id
_entity.type
_entity.pdbx_description
1 polymer ?
#
loop_
_entity_poly.entity_id
_entity_poly.type
_entity_poly.pdbx_seq_one_letter_code
_entity_poly.pdbx_strand_id
1 'polypeptide(L)'
;MQRGTELTVTKKIGGVMVNGYPRMYKVTDAFGNYAAVTAEELAKLAVAEYQVRLDAFKTYVEGVENGVTVKTDEAYVENLGACPIA
;
A
#
# COMPACT_ATOMS: atom_id res chain seq x y z
N MET A 1 -15.02 0.18 7.10
CA MET A 1 -13.90 0.14 6.12
C MET A 1 -12.62 0.60 6.83
N GLN A 2 -11.53 -0.16 6.75
CA GLN A 2 -10.21 0.27 7.23
C GLN A 2 -9.30 0.36 6.01
N ARG A 3 -8.64 1.50 5.82
CA ARG A 3 -7.66 1.70 4.76
C ARG A 3 -6.28 1.59 5.35
N GLY A 4 -5.44 0.73 4.78
CA GLY A 4 -4.04 0.61 5.15
C GLY A 4 -3.31 1.92 4.85
N THR A 5 -2.68 2.50 5.86
CA THR A 5 -1.76 3.63 5.67
C THR A 5 -0.35 3.15 5.36
N GLU A 6 -0.07 1.86 5.57
CA GLU A 6 1.25 1.26 5.48
C GLU A 6 1.19 -0.02 4.64
N LEU A 7 2.26 -0.26 3.89
CA LEU A 7 2.48 -1.44 3.06
C LEU A 7 3.79 -2.11 3.46
N THR A 8 3.72 -3.41 3.71
CA THR A 8 4.93 -4.22 3.91
C THR A 8 5.40 -4.77 2.57
N VAL A 9 6.59 -4.35 2.16
CA VAL A 9 7.22 -4.73 0.89
C VAL A 9 8.30 -5.76 1.16
N THR A 10 8.27 -6.87 0.41
CA THR A 10 9.28 -7.92 0.48
C THR A 10 10.10 -7.97 -0.80
N LYS A 11 11.40 -8.22 -0.69
CA LYS A 11 12.30 -8.36 -1.83
C LYS A 11 13.05 -9.68 -1.75
N LYS A 12 12.99 -10.46 -2.84
CA LYS A 12 13.74 -11.71 -2.96
C LYS A 12 14.51 -11.73 -4.27
N ILE A 13 15.80 -12.03 -4.22
CA ILE A 13 16.65 -12.25 -5.40
C ILE A 13 17.16 -13.68 -5.33
N GLY A 14 16.90 -14.49 -6.36
CA GLY A 14 17.26 -15.92 -6.36
C GLY A 14 16.62 -16.72 -5.22
N GLY A 15 15.42 -16.31 -4.75
CA GLY A 15 14.72 -16.94 -3.63
C GLY A 15 15.18 -16.52 -2.23
N VAL A 16 16.29 -15.77 -2.12
CA VAL A 16 16.84 -15.27 -0.86
C VAL A 16 16.31 -13.86 -0.57
N MET A 17 15.90 -13.61 0.68
CA MET A 17 15.50 -12.27 1.13
C MET A 17 16.68 -11.31 1.06
N VAL A 18 16.47 -10.15 0.45
CA VAL A 18 17.50 -9.11 0.38
C VAL A 18 17.64 -8.43 1.74
N ASN A 19 18.87 -8.17 2.16
CA ASN A 19 19.14 -7.48 3.42
C ASN A 19 18.44 -6.10 3.45
N GLY A 20 17.83 -5.77 4.58
CA GLY A 20 17.03 -4.57 4.75
C GLY A 20 15.58 -4.70 4.27
N TYR A 21 15.09 -5.92 3.96
CA TYR A 21 13.67 -6.24 3.76
C TYR A 21 13.20 -7.31 4.78
N PRO A 22 11.92 -7.35 5.16
CA PRO A 22 10.82 -6.50 4.67
C PRO A 22 10.97 -5.03 5.06
N ARG A 23 10.47 -4.14 4.21
CA ARG A 23 10.40 -2.70 4.47
C ARG A 23 8.95 -2.27 4.58
N MET A 24 8.70 -1.37 5.51
CA MET A 24 7.40 -0.73 5.63
C MET A 24 7.44 0.59 4.88
N TYR A 25 6.47 0.79 4.01
CA TYR A 25 6.28 2.03 3.27
C TYR A 25 4.95 2.66 3.64
N LYS A 26 4.90 3.98 3.72
CA LYS A 26 3.66 4.71 3.98
C LYS A 26 3.00 5.12 2.67
N VAL A 27 1.75 4.71 2.47
CA VAL A 27 0.94 5.08 1.29
C VAL A 27 0.57 6.58 1.31
N THR A 28 0.67 7.19 2.49
CA THR A 28 0.51 8.63 2.72
C THR A 28 1.69 9.45 2.21
N ASP A 29 2.88 8.88 2.08
CA ASP A 29 4.05 9.63 1.60
C ASP A 29 3.91 9.97 0.11
N ALA A 30 4.72 10.92 -0.36
CA ALA A 30 4.77 11.24 -1.78
C ALA A 30 5.50 10.13 -2.54
N PHE A 31 4.99 9.78 -3.73
CA PHE A 31 5.60 8.79 -4.61
C PHE A 31 5.22 9.05 -6.06
N GLY A 32 6.15 8.86 -7.00
CA GLY A 32 5.92 9.17 -8.42
C GLY A 32 5.30 10.56 -8.62
N ASN A 33 4.08 10.61 -9.17
CA ASN A 33 3.30 11.83 -9.39
C ASN A 33 2.22 12.09 -8.31
N TYR A 34 2.19 11.29 -7.24
CA TYR A 34 1.24 11.43 -6.14
C TYR A 34 1.86 12.25 -5.01
N ALA A 35 1.19 13.33 -4.64
CA ALA A 35 1.55 14.13 -3.48
C ALA A 35 1.35 13.34 -2.17
N ALA A 36 2.10 13.72 -1.14
CA ALA A 36 1.86 13.23 0.21
C ALA A 36 0.46 13.66 0.66
N VAL A 37 -0.22 12.77 1.38
CA VAL A 37 -1.56 12.99 1.94
C VAL A 37 -1.54 12.62 3.41
N THR A 38 -2.39 13.24 4.21
CA THR A 38 -2.63 12.83 5.59
C THR A 38 -3.45 11.54 5.65
N ALA A 39 -3.43 10.86 6.80
CA ALA A 39 -4.27 9.68 7.02
C ALA A 39 -5.77 10.01 6.89
N GLU A 40 -6.18 11.22 7.28
CA GLU A 40 -7.56 11.69 7.10
C GLU A 40 -7.93 11.86 5.63
N GLU A 41 -7.07 12.47 4.82
CA GLU A 41 -7.31 12.63 3.39
C GLU A 41 -7.37 11.28 2.69
N LEU A 42 -6.46 10.36 3.04
CA LEU A 42 -6.47 8.98 2.53
C LEU A 42 -7.76 8.24 2.91
N ALA A 43 -8.27 8.46 4.13
CA ALA A 43 -9.54 7.91 4.60
C ALA A 43 -10.76 8.49 3.85
N LYS A 44 -10.69 9.76 3.44
CA LYS A 44 -11.75 10.49 2.75
C LYS A 44 -11.80 10.24 1.23
N LEU A 45 -10.73 9.74 0.60
CA LEU A 45 -10.72 9.39 -0.84
C LEU A 45 -11.90 8.48 -1.19
N ALA A 46 -12.40 8.49 -2.43
CA ALA A 46 -13.31 7.43 -2.86
C ALA A 46 -12.59 6.07 -2.84
N VAL A 47 -13.32 4.96 -2.67
CA VAL A 47 -12.71 3.61 -2.66
C VAL A 47 -11.94 3.35 -3.96
N ALA A 48 -12.53 3.73 -5.10
CA ALA A 48 -11.89 3.60 -6.40
C ALA A 48 -10.59 4.43 -6.49
N GLU A 49 -10.57 5.65 -5.95
CA GLU A 49 -9.37 6.50 -5.94
C GLU A 49 -8.28 5.92 -5.04
N TYR A 50 -8.66 5.36 -3.89
CA TYR A 50 -7.73 4.68 -3.00
C TYR A 50 -7.11 3.44 -3.67
N GLN A 51 -7.93 2.62 -4.35
CA GLN A 51 -7.43 1.46 -5.09
C GLN A 51 -6.49 1.86 -6.23
N VAL A 52 -6.82 2.91 -6.98
CA VAL A 52 -5.94 3.47 -8.03
C VAL A 52 -4.63 3.96 -7.43
N ARG A 53 -4.67 4.70 -6.31
CA ARG A 53 -3.46 5.16 -5.61
C ARG A 53 -2.61 3.97 -5.12
N LEU A 54 -3.24 2.92 -4.61
CA LEU A 54 -2.58 1.72 -4.10
C LEU A 54 -1.88 0.92 -5.22
N ASP A 55 -2.55 0.76 -6.36
CA ASP A 55 -1.99 0.08 -7.53
C ASP A 55 -0.83 0.88 -8.14
N ALA A 56 -0.97 2.20 -8.21
CA ALA A 56 0.12 3.09 -8.61
C ALA A 56 1.31 3.04 -7.65
N PHE A 57 1.05 2.94 -6.34
CA PHE A 57 2.10 2.80 -5.33
C PHE A 57 2.88 1.48 -5.51
N LYS A 58 2.16 0.37 -5.71
CA LYS A 58 2.76 -0.93 -6.02
C LYS A 58 3.64 -0.84 -7.26
N THR A 59 3.10 -0.32 -8.35
CA THR A 59 3.84 -0.18 -9.62
C THR A 59 5.07 0.71 -9.46
N TYR A 60 4.98 1.79 -8.68
CA TYR A 60 6.12 2.66 -8.39
C TYR A 60 7.24 1.90 -7.67
N VAL A 61 6.92 1.18 -6.59
CA VAL A 61 7.93 0.43 -5.81
C VAL A 61 8.55 -0.69 -6.64
N GLU A 62 7.73 -1.45 -7.39
CA GLU A 62 8.23 -2.51 -8.28
C GLU A 62 9.06 -1.96 -9.44
N GLY A 63 8.76 -0.75 -9.93
CA GLY A 63 9.52 -0.08 -11.00
C GLY A 63 10.82 0.58 -10.53
N VAL A 64 10.87 1.10 -9.29
CA VAL A 64 12.09 1.66 -8.69
C VAL A 64 13.05 0.54 -8.27
N GLU A 65 12.52 -0.60 -7.82
CA GLU A 65 13.32 -1.66 -7.23
C GLU A 65 13.20 -2.99 -7.97
N ASN A 66 14.20 -3.33 -8.78
CA ASN A 66 14.27 -4.62 -9.48
C ASN A 66 14.18 -5.81 -8.51
N GLY A 67 13.30 -6.77 -8.81
CA GLY A 67 13.10 -8.01 -8.03
C GLY A 67 12.28 -7.85 -6.76
N VAL A 68 11.50 -6.78 -6.64
CA VAL A 68 10.56 -6.57 -5.53
C VAL A 68 9.18 -7.11 -5.88
N THR A 69 8.50 -7.66 -4.89
CA THR A 69 7.07 -8.00 -4.99
C THR A 69 6.35 -7.29 -3.87
N VAL A 70 5.42 -6.40 -4.24
CA VAL A 70 4.60 -5.67 -3.28
C VAL A 70 3.29 -6.44 -3.10
N LYS A 71 3.03 -6.85 -1.86
CA LYS A 71 1.75 -7.47 -1.48
C LYS A 71 0.83 -6.38 -0.94
N THR A 72 -0.28 -6.16 -1.64
CA THR A 72 -1.31 -5.17 -1.26
C THR A 72 -2.53 -5.81 -0.60
N ASP A 73 -2.52 -7.14 -0.45
CA ASP A 73 -3.66 -7.95 0.01
C ASP A 73 -4.13 -7.58 1.44
N GLU A 74 -3.23 -7.09 2.28
CA GLU A 74 -3.53 -6.63 3.64
C GLU A 74 -3.81 -5.11 3.72
N ALA A 75 -3.56 -4.38 2.63
CA ALA A 75 -3.65 -2.92 2.58
C ALA A 75 -5.07 -2.42 2.34
N TYR A 76 -5.91 -3.27 1.75
CA TYR A 76 -7.34 -3.02 1.59
C TYR A 76 -8.09 -4.23 2.12
N VAL A 77 -8.53 -4.15 3.37
CA VAL A 77 -9.53 -5.08 3.90
C VAL A 77 -10.88 -4.42 3.71
N GLU A 78 -11.62 -4.91 2.72
CA GLU A 78 -13.02 -4.58 2.57
C GLU A 78 -13.75 -5.13 3.80
N ASN A 79 -14.04 -4.23 4.74
CA ASN A 79 -14.75 -4.58 5.97
C ASN A 79 -16.22 -4.86 5.62
N LEU A 80 -16.49 -6.01 5.00
CA LEU A 80 -17.84 -6.51 4.71
C LEU A 80 -18.56 -6.99 5.99
N GLY A 81 -17.85 -7.04 7.13
CA GLY A 81 -18.35 -7.53 8.42
C GLY A 81 -18.63 -6.47 9.47
N ALA A 82 -18.54 -5.17 9.17
CA ALA A 82 -18.85 -4.12 10.15
C ALA A 82 -20.04 -3.27 9.67
N CYS A 83 -21.24 -3.85 9.72
CA CYS A 83 -22.47 -3.08 9.94
C CYS A 83 -22.75 -3.01 11.46
N PRO A 84 -23.38 -1.92 11.91
CA PRO A 84 -23.24 -1.38 13.25
C PRO A 84 -23.94 -2.22 14.31
N ILE A 85 -23.46 -2.06 15.54
CA ILE A 85 -24.10 -2.48 16.78
C ILE A 85 -25.62 -2.31 16.68
N ALA A 86 -26.36 -3.39 16.94
CA ALA A 86 -27.73 -3.34 17.45
C ALA A 86 -27.70 -3.82 18.90
#